data_AF-A0A956GYX4-F1
#
_entry.id   AF-A0A956GYX4-F1
#
_cell.length_a   1.000
_cell.length_b   1.000
_cell.length_c   1.000
_cell.angle_alpha   90.00
_cell.angle_beta   90.00
_cell.angle_gamma   90.00
#
_symmetry.space_group_name_H-M   'P 1'
#
loop_
_entity.id
_entity.type
_entity.pdbx_description
1 polymer ?
#
loop_
_entity_poly.entity_id
_entity_poly.type
_entity_poly.pdbx_seq_one_letter_code
_entity_poly.pdbx_strand_id
1 'polypeptide(L)'
;MLEIVIVIVLGRKLAEMAQERGHGRGWAALVLLWFVGEFLGAFVGALAVGDGIALYACALLGAALGGAASYLIVSNLSPQPGSLLGDNPADEMYGHADRNNPYSPSGFGQPSDPGNPYSPDFKDK
;
A
#
# COMPACT_ATOMS: atom_id res chain seq x y z
N MET A 1 21.64 -1.60 14.23
CA MET A 1 20.77 -0.69 15.01
C MET A 1 20.46 0.63 14.31
N LEU A 2 21.39 1.29 13.58
CA LEU A 2 21.07 2.42 12.66
C LEU A 2 20.10 2.02 11.53
N GLU A 3 20.09 0.74 11.20
CA GLU A 3 19.20 0.06 10.26
C GLU A 3 17.72 0.33 10.46
N ILE A 4 17.27 0.62 11.69
CA ILE A 4 15.87 0.97 11.95
C ILE A 4 15.44 2.24 11.20
N VAL A 5 16.38 3.19 11.00
CA VAL A 5 16.12 4.40 10.22
C VAL A 5 15.88 4.05 8.75
N ILE A 6 16.65 3.10 8.22
CA ILE A 6 16.49 2.62 6.83
C ILE A 6 15.13 1.94 6.67
N VAL A 7 14.73 1.08 7.61
CA VAL A 7 13.42 0.43 7.62
C VAL A 7 12.30 1.47 7.63
N ILE A 8 12.36 2.48 8.51
CA ILE A 8 11.34 3.54 8.58
C ILE A 8 11.26 4.33 7.27
N VAL A 9 12.40 4.74 6.72
CA VAL A 9 12.45 5.49 5.45
C VAL A 9 11.94 4.65 4.28
N LEU A 10 12.34 3.37 4.22
CA LEU A 10 11.92 2.45 3.18
C LEU A 10 10.41 2.18 3.26
N GLY A 11 9.87 1.93 4.45
CA GLY A 11 8.43 1.73 4.67
C GLY A 11 7.60 2.95 4.23
N ARG A 12 8.06 4.16 4.54
CA ARG A 12 7.42 5.41 4.06
C ARG A 12 7.45 5.50 2.55
N LYS A 13 8.60 5.24 1.93
CA LYS A 13 8.76 5.30 0.47
C LYS A 13 7.90 4.25 -0.25
N LEU A 14 7.79 3.03 0.30
CA LEU A 14 6.91 1.98 -0.22
C LEU A 14 5.44 2.38 -0.14
N ALA A 15 5.02 3.01 0.97
CA ALA A 15 3.66 3.52 1.11
C ALA A 15 3.35 4.61 0.08
N GLU A 16 4.26 5.59 -0.09
CA GLU A 16 4.12 6.67 -1.06
C GLU A 16 4.02 6.11 -2.50
N MET A 17 4.93 5.21 -2.89
CA MET A 17 4.89 4.59 -4.23
C MET A 17 3.63 3.74 -4.47
N ALA A 18 3.10 3.08 -3.44
CA ALA A 18 1.86 2.33 -3.54
C ALA A 18 0.65 3.26 -3.70
N GLN A 19 0.62 4.37 -2.95
CA GLN A 19 -0.43 5.40 -3.04
C GLN A 19 -0.44 6.09 -4.40
N GLU A 20 0.74 6.42 -4.95
CA GLU A 20 0.87 6.97 -6.31
C GLU A 20 0.27 6.03 -7.37
N ARG A 21 0.24 4.73 -7.09
CA ARG A 21 -0.31 3.69 -7.97
C ARG A 21 -1.75 3.32 -7.64
N GLY A 22 -2.42 4.05 -6.75
CA GLY A 22 -3.81 3.82 -6.37
C GLY A 22 -4.05 2.68 -5.37
N HIS A 23 -3.02 2.25 -4.64
CA HIS A 23 -3.13 1.20 -3.62
C HIS A 23 -3.08 1.77 -2.19
N GLY A 24 -3.65 1.03 -1.24
CA GLY A 24 -3.71 1.40 0.17
C GLY A 24 -2.36 1.38 0.91
N ARG A 25 -2.33 1.92 2.13
CA ARG A 25 -1.09 2.05 2.94
C ARG A 25 -0.53 0.70 3.43
N GLY A 26 -1.29 -0.39 3.27
CA GLY A 26 -0.89 -1.75 3.65
C GLY A 26 0.39 -2.25 2.98
N TRP A 27 0.77 -1.68 1.82
CA TRP A 27 2.03 -2.01 1.14
C TRP A 27 3.28 -1.60 1.91
N ALA A 28 3.16 -0.71 2.91
CA ALA A 28 4.24 -0.42 3.85
C ALA A 28 4.69 -1.65 4.65
N ALA A 29 3.80 -2.64 4.84
CA ALA A 29 4.11 -3.88 5.56
C ALA A 29 5.15 -4.74 4.84
N LEU A 30 5.42 -4.50 3.55
CA LEU A 30 6.53 -5.16 2.85
C LEU A 30 7.90 -4.81 3.42
N VAL A 31 8.00 -3.81 4.30
CA VAL A 31 9.21 -3.60 5.07
C VAL A 31 9.54 -4.80 5.98
N LEU A 32 8.56 -5.64 6.32
CA LEU A 32 8.80 -6.89 7.07
C LEU A 32 9.71 -7.87 6.31
N LEU A 33 9.75 -7.77 4.98
CA LEU A 33 10.64 -8.58 4.15
C LEU A 33 12.12 -8.25 4.41
N TRP A 34 12.42 -7.08 4.98
CA TRP A 34 13.74 -6.73 5.50
C TRP A 34 14.18 -7.71 6.60
N PHE A 35 13.33 -7.93 7.60
CA PHE A 35 13.62 -8.85 8.71
C PHE A 35 13.69 -10.31 8.24
N VAL A 36 12.83 -10.69 7.28
CA VAL A 36 12.91 -12.01 6.65
C VAL A 36 14.24 -12.16 5.92
N GLY A 37 14.67 -11.15 5.16
CA GLY A 37 15.94 -11.13 4.46
C GLY A 37 17.14 -11.23 5.41
N GLU A 38 17.10 -10.50 6.54
CA GLU A 38 18.13 -10.57 7.58
C GLU A 38 18.25 -11.99 8.15
N PHE A 39 17.12 -12.60 8.51
CA PHE A 39 17.10 -13.94 9.10
C PHE A 39 17.57 -15.01 8.10
N LEU A 40 17.13 -14.90 6.84
CA LEU A 40 17.56 -15.80 5.77
C LEU A 40 19.05 -15.61 5.45
N GLY A 41 19.53 -14.37 5.44
CA GLY A 41 20.94 -14.03 5.21
C GLY A 41 21.85 -14.53 6.33
N ALA A 42 21.40 -14.42 7.59
CA ALA A 42 22.08 -15.01 8.73
C ALA A 42 22.10 -16.54 8.64
N PHE A 43 20.98 -17.18 8.30
CA PHE A 43 20.91 -18.63 8.15
C PHE A 43 21.86 -19.13 7.05
N VAL A 44 21.84 -18.52 5.86
CA VAL A 44 22.74 -18.86 4.76
C VAL A 44 24.20 -18.56 5.12
N GLY A 45 24.46 -17.42 5.77
CA GLY A 45 25.79 -17.04 6.23
C GLY A 45 26.38 -18.03 7.23
N ALA A 46 25.55 -18.52 8.17
CA ALA A 46 25.96 -19.51 9.15
C ALA A 46 26.35 -20.84 8.49
N LEU A 47 25.60 -21.25 7.45
CA LEU A 47 25.92 -22.46 6.69
C LEU A 47 27.17 -22.31 5.81
N ALA A 48 27.38 -21.12 5.22
CA ALA A 48 28.45 -20.90 4.25
C ALA A 48 29.80 -20.54 4.90
N VAL A 49 29.79 -19.74 5.96
CA VAL A 49 30.98 -19.12 6.55
C VAL A 49 31.14 -19.48 8.04
N GLY A 50 30.11 -20.03 8.68
CA GLY A 50 30.11 -20.34 10.11
C GLY A 50 29.92 -19.09 10.97
N ASP A 51 30.57 -19.07 12.14
CA ASP A 51 30.48 -17.98 13.09
C ASP A 51 31.54 -16.90 12.85
N GLY A 52 31.19 -15.64 13.09
CA GLY A 52 32.12 -14.51 13.05
C GLY A 52 31.55 -13.25 12.41
N ILE A 53 32.40 -12.26 12.16
CA ILE A 53 31.97 -10.96 11.60
C ILE A 53 31.38 -11.07 10.19
N ALA A 54 31.79 -12.09 9.43
CA ALA A 54 31.27 -12.39 8.11
C ALA A 54 29.79 -12.81 8.13
N LEU A 55 29.33 -13.45 9.22
CA LEU A 55 27.92 -13.80 9.42
C LEU A 55 27.03 -12.53 9.46
N TYR A 56 27.50 -11.50 10.17
CA TYR A 56 26.80 -10.22 10.24
C TYR A 56 26.74 -9.52 8.88
N ALA A 57 27.81 -9.60 8.09
CA ALA A 57 27.81 -9.09 6.72
C ALA A 57 26.82 -9.85 5.83
N CYS A 58 26.73 -11.19 5.95
CA CYS A 58 25.74 -11.99 5.23
C CYS A 58 24.30 -11.65 5.64
N ALA A 59 24.04 -11.41 6.93
CA ALA A 59 22.74 -10.97 7.42
C ALA A 59 22.34 -9.61 6.82
N LEU A 60 23.26 -8.63 6.85
CA LEU A 60 23.03 -7.31 6.24
C LEU A 60 22.80 -7.38 4.72
N LEU A 61 23.53 -8.24 4.01
CA LEU A 61 23.31 -8.47 2.58
C LEU A 61 21.94 -9.09 2.33
N GLY A 62 21.53 -10.07 3.14
CA GLY A 62 20.20 -10.67 3.07
C GLY A 62 19.10 -9.64 3.31
N ALA A 63 19.27 -8.78 4.31
CA ALA A 63 18.34 -7.69 4.61
C ALA A 63 18.22 -6.69 3.47
N ALA A 64 19.35 -6.29 2.87
CA ALA A 64 19.39 -5.41 1.71
C ALA A 64 18.66 -6.03 0.49
N LEU A 65 18.84 -7.33 0.25
CA LEU A 65 18.10 -8.06 -0.79
C LEU A 65 16.61 -8.12 -0.51
N GLY A 66 16.21 -8.36 0.75
CA GLY A 66 14.81 -8.30 1.19
C GLY A 66 14.18 -6.93 0.93
N GLY A 67 14.87 -5.86 1.31
CA GLY A 67 14.43 -4.49 1.03
C GLY A 67 14.35 -4.15 -0.45
N ALA A 68 15.33 -4.61 -1.25
CA ALA A 68 15.32 -4.45 -2.70
C ALA A 68 14.15 -5.20 -3.35
N ALA A 69 13.85 -6.41 -2.89
CA ALA A 69 12.70 -7.19 -3.35
C ALA A 69 11.38 -6.45 -3.04
N SER A 70 11.22 -5.90 -1.83
CA SER A 70 10.04 -5.09 -1.48
C SER A 70 9.87 -3.89 -2.40
N TYR A 71 10.97 -3.19 -2.70
CA TYR A 71 10.96 -2.07 -3.65
C TYR A 71 10.52 -2.52 -5.04
N LEU A 72 11.09 -3.63 -5.54
CA LEU A 72 10.74 -4.16 -6.85
C LEU A 72 9.28 -4.57 -6.94
N ILE A 73 8.73 -5.22 -5.90
CA ILE A 73 7.32 -5.60 -5.83
C ILE A 73 6.43 -4.36 -5.98
N VAL A 74 6.66 -3.32 -5.16
CA VAL A 74 5.85 -2.10 -5.21
C VAL A 74 6.03 -1.34 -6.53
N SER A 75 7.24 -1.32 -7.07
CA SER A 75 7.54 -0.66 -8.36
C SER A 75 6.91 -1.36 -9.57
N ASN A 76 6.55 -2.64 -9.43
CA ASN A 76 5.90 -3.42 -10.49
C ASN A 76 4.39 -3.56 -10.27
N LEU A 77 3.81 -2.85 -9.28
CA LEU A 77 2.37 -2.82 -9.11
C LEU A 77 1.70 -2.24 -10.35
N SER A 78 0.79 -3.02 -10.93
CA SER A 78 -0.13 -2.54 -11.96
C SER A 78 -0.96 -1.39 -11.39
N PRO A 79 -1.08 -0.24 -12.07
CA PRO A 79 -1.90 0.85 -11.59
C PRO A 79 -3.32 0.36 -11.32
N GLN A 80 -3.80 0.52 -10.08
CA GLN A 80 -5.18 0.17 -9.75
C GLN A 80 -6.04 1.40 -10.04
N PRO A 81 -6.98 1.35 -11.00
CA PRO A 81 -8.01 2.38 -11.10
C PRO A 81 -8.73 2.39 -9.75
N GLY A 82 -8.68 3.53 -9.06
CA GLY A 82 -8.85 3.68 -7.62
C GLY A 82 -9.75 2.61 -6.99
N SER A 83 -9.19 1.81 -6.09
CA SER A 83 -10.01 0.89 -5.31
C SER A 83 -11.06 1.69 -4.54
N LEU A 84 -12.33 1.35 -4.75
CA LEU A 84 -13.50 1.89 -4.03
C LEU A 84 -13.52 1.55 -2.52
N LEU A 85 -12.40 1.11 -1.97
CA LEU A 85 -12.18 0.82 -0.55
C LEU A 85 -11.22 1.89 -0.03
N GLY A 86 -11.76 3.06 0.29
CA GLY A 86 -11.01 4.07 1.02
C GLY A 86 -10.63 3.55 2.40
N ASP A 87 -9.41 3.83 2.86
CA ASP A 87 -8.89 3.51 4.20
C ASP A 87 -9.65 4.25 5.34
N ASN A 88 -10.75 4.95 5.03
CA ASN A 88 -11.62 5.67 5.94
C ASN A 88 -12.98 4.96 6.05
N PRO A 89 -13.41 4.51 7.23
CA PRO A 89 -14.75 3.95 7.42
C PRO A 89 -15.87 4.98 7.18
N ALA A 90 -15.52 6.28 7.09
CA ALA A 90 -16.43 7.33 6.64
C ALA A 90 -16.58 7.41 5.11
N ASP A 91 -15.57 6.98 4.35
CA ASP A 91 -15.61 6.92 2.88
C ASP A 91 -16.36 5.66 2.40
N GLU A 92 -16.45 4.60 3.22
CA GLU A 92 -17.27 3.41 2.96
C GLU A 92 -18.77 3.73 2.84
N MET A 93 -19.25 4.81 3.45
CA MET A 93 -20.67 5.16 3.43
C MET A 93 -21.11 5.88 2.14
N TYR A 94 -20.17 6.46 1.38
CA TYR A 94 -20.46 7.25 0.16
C TYR A 94 -19.64 6.83 -1.09
N GLY A 95 -18.76 5.82 -0.97
CA GLY A 95 -17.79 5.43 -2.00
C GLY A 95 -18.31 4.60 -3.18
N HIS A 96 -19.62 4.50 -3.42
CA HIS A 96 -20.19 3.61 -4.46
C HIS A 96 -20.81 4.33 -5.68
N ALA A 97 -20.62 5.65 -5.80
CA ALA A 97 -21.05 6.38 -6.99
C ALA A 97 -19.85 6.59 -7.94
N ASP A 98 -19.58 5.59 -8.78
CA ASP A 98 -18.78 5.83 -9.98
C ASP A 98 -19.69 6.55 -11.00
N ARG A 99 -19.31 7.78 -11.36
CA ARG A 99 -20.05 8.64 -12.30
C ARG A 99 -20.28 7.99 -13.66
N ASN A 100 -19.40 7.07 -14.06
CA ASN A 100 -19.45 6.42 -15.36
C ASN A 100 -19.97 4.97 -15.28
N ASN A 101 -20.34 4.48 -14.09
CA ASN A 101 -20.90 3.14 -13.93
C ASN A 101 -22.42 3.17 -14.16
N PRO A 102 -22.94 2.49 -15.20
CA PRO A 102 -24.37 2.44 -15.49
C PRO A 102 -25.18 1.68 -14.42
N TYR A 103 -24.53 0.99 -13.49
CA TYR A 103 -25.15 0.28 -12.37
C TYR A 103 -25.06 1.03 -11.04
N SER A 104 -24.49 2.24 -11.00
CA SER A 104 -24.55 3.08 -9.80
C SER A 104 -26.00 3.55 -9.56
N PRO A 105 -26.50 3.52 -8.30
CA PRO A 105 -27.87 3.96 -8.00
C PRO A 105 -28.09 5.38 -8.50
N SER A 106 -29.07 5.56 -9.37
CA SER A 106 -29.46 6.87 -9.89
C SER A 106 -29.84 7.79 -8.72
N GLY A 107 -29.05 8.85 -8.48
CA GLY A 107 -29.34 9.87 -7.45
C GLY A 107 -28.19 10.24 -6.52
N PHE A 108 -27.07 9.51 -6.53
CA PHE A 108 -25.89 9.92 -5.75
C PHE A 108 -25.00 10.89 -6.54
N GLY A 109 -24.79 12.11 -5.99
CA GLY A 109 -23.80 13.08 -6.49
C GLY A 109 -24.20 13.91 -7.71
N GLN A 110 -25.43 13.83 -8.20
CA GLN A 110 -25.91 14.78 -9.21
C GLN A 110 -26.21 16.12 -8.53
N PRO A 111 -25.60 17.24 -8.96
CA PRO A 111 -26.15 18.56 -8.69
C PRO A 111 -27.62 18.51 -9.10
N SER A 112 -28.54 18.87 -8.21
CA SER A 112 -29.99 18.79 -8.40
C SER A 112 -30.36 19.11 -9.85
N ASP A 113 -30.59 18.08 -10.65
CA ASP A 113 -30.97 18.23 -12.05
C ASP A 113 -32.44 18.66 -12.02
N PRO A 114 -32.77 19.90 -12.42
CA PRO A 114 -34.14 20.40 -12.39
C PRO A 114 -35.09 19.59 -13.30
N GLY A 115 -34.56 18.67 -14.13
CA GLY A 115 -35.35 17.74 -14.94
C GLY A 115 -35.61 16.36 -14.31
N ASN A 116 -35.08 16.03 -13.14
CA ASN A 116 -35.25 14.71 -12.53
C ASN A 116 -36.53 14.63 -11.66
N PRO A 117 -37.58 13.90 -12.07
CA PRO A 117 -38.84 13.79 -11.33
C PRO A 117 -38.73 13.02 -10.00
N TYR A 118 -37.57 12.40 -9.72
CA TYR A 118 -37.30 11.67 -8.48
C TYR A 118 -36.33 12.39 -7.54
N SER A 119 -35.98 13.65 -7.82
CA SER A 119 -35.23 14.45 -6.86
C SER A 119 -36.13 14.77 -5.66
N PRO A 120 -35.76 14.40 -4.42
CA PRO A 120 -36.49 14.85 -3.24
C PRO A 120 -36.39 16.38 -3.18
N ASP A 121 -37.54 17.05 -3.29
CA ASP A 121 -37.66 18.49 -3.13
C ASP A 121 -37.35 18.80 -1.66
N PHE A 122 -36.09 19.13 -1.36
CA PHE A 122 -35.70 19.68 -0.05
C PHE A 122 -36.20 21.13 0.05
N LYS A 123 -37.52 21.30 -0.04
CA LYS A 123 -38.21 22.46 0.50
C LYS A 123 -38.75 22.04 1.85
N ASP A 124 -38.55 22.92 2.81
CA ASP A 124 -38.97 22.83 4.21
C ASP A 124 -37.88 22.25 5.14
N LYS A 125 -36.90 23.10 5.44
CA LYS A 125 -36.58 23.53 6.83
C LYS A 125 -35.87 24.87 6.82
#